data_AF-A0A1V4MC52-F1
#
_entry.id   AF-A0A1V4MC52-F1
#
_cell.length_a   1.000
_cell.length_b   1.000
_cell.length_c   1.000
_cell.angle_alpha   90.00
_cell.angle_beta   90.00
_cell.angle_gamma   90.00
#
_symmetry.space_group_name_H-M   'P 1'
#
loop_
_entity.id
_entity.type
_entity.pdbx_description
1 polymer ?
#
loop_
_entity_poly.entity_id
_entity_poly.type
_entity_poly.pdbx_seq_one_letter_code
_entity_poly.pdbx_strand_id
1 'polypeptide(L)'
;MKKVLVIMVLVATAAVLCGCSEEVVEEEFDESDLVAVDEYIEEMTEELLDIKPDLQGWIREPYQEDLPLRYDEERIGWLKEQQERLAEIENLYRQGDFPTEEEITSWEVVVVRGEKEWLLEGREVLGALDKLEQLKEKVSGAIEMIETSGGELNMEQSEEVMALIDELEPEVEEIRAVLFR
;
A
#
# COMPACT_ATOMS: atom_id res chain seq x y z
N MET A 1 8.67 3.74 -21.12
CA MET A 1 7.85 2.93 -22.05
C MET A 1 7.57 1.58 -21.38
N LYS A 2 6.69 1.58 -20.37
CA LYS A 2 6.23 0.36 -19.67
C LYS A 2 4.99 -0.18 -20.41
N LYS A 3 4.84 -1.50 -20.34
CA LYS A 3 4.14 -2.37 -21.29
C LYS A 3 2.62 -2.19 -21.27
N VAL A 4 2.04 -2.35 -22.45
CA VAL A 4 0.59 -2.33 -22.73
C VAL A 4 -0.13 -3.30 -21.80
N LEU A 5 -0.91 -2.75 -20.87
CA LEU A 5 -1.96 -3.44 -20.12
C LEU A 5 -3.11 -3.65 -21.12
N VAL A 6 -3.44 -4.90 -21.45
CA VAL A 6 -4.68 -5.21 -22.18
C VAL A 6 -5.58 -5.86 -21.14
N ILE A 7 -6.34 -5.05 -20.42
CA ILE A 7 -7.40 -5.54 -19.55
C ILE A 7 -8.53 -5.98 -20.48
N MET A 8 -8.98 -7.24 -20.36
CA MET A 8 -10.17 -7.70 -21.06
C MET A 8 -11.17 -8.07 -19.97
N VAL A 9 -12.01 -7.10 -19.61
CA VAL A 9 -13.00 -7.27 -18.54
C VAL A 9 -14.15 -8.13 -19.05
N LEU A 10 -14.40 -9.26 -18.38
CA LEU A 10 -15.51 -10.16 -18.65
C LEU A 10 -16.32 -10.29 -17.36
N VAL A 11 -17.36 -9.46 -17.22
CA VAL A 11 -18.31 -9.52 -16.10
C VAL A 11 -19.14 -10.80 -16.25
N ALA A 12 -18.91 -11.79 -15.40
CA ALA A 12 -19.59 -13.09 -15.45
C ALA A 12 -20.82 -13.11 -14.54
N THR A 13 -21.95 -12.52 -14.96
CA THR A 13 -23.20 -12.64 -14.21
C THR A 13 -23.84 -14.03 -14.40
N ALA A 14 -23.82 -14.85 -13.34
CA ALA A 14 -24.49 -16.14 -13.28
C ALA A 14 -26.02 -16.00 -13.24
N ALA A 15 -26.65 -15.89 -14.41
CA ALA A 15 -28.10 -15.89 -14.55
C ALA A 15 -28.70 -17.28 -14.28
N VAL A 16 -29.27 -17.50 -13.09
CA VAL A 16 -30.19 -18.61 -12.81
C VAL A 16 -31.60 -18.09 -12.52
N LEU A 17 -32.41 -18.07 -13.58
CA LEU A 17 -33.84 -18.40 -13.66
C LEU A 17 -34.79 -17.81 -12.59
N CYS A 18 -35.50 -16.74 -12.96
CA CYS A 18 -36.98 -16.71 -12.95
C CYS A 18 -37.49 -15.48 -13.73
N GLY A 19 -38.53 -15.68 -14.54
CA GLY A 19 -38.95 -14.71 -15.55
C GLY A 19 -39.44 -13.38 -15.00
N CYS A 20 -38.62 -12.35 -15.19
CA CYS A 20 -38.97 -10.98 -15.52
C CYS A 20 -37.80 -10.50 -16.37
N SER A 21 -38.06 -9.91 -17.55
CA SER A 21 -37.02 -9.30 -18.37
C SER A 21 -36.55 -8.02 -17.69
N GLU A 22 -35.73 -8.17 -16.65
CA GLU A 22 -34.86 -7.10 -16.19
C GLU A 22 -33.77 -7.01 -17.25
N GLU A 23 -33.72 -5.88 -17.95
CA GLU A 23 -32.57 -5.50 -18.76
C GLU A 23 -31.34 -5.65 -17.87
N VAL A 24 -30.50 -6.65 -18.16
CA VAL A 24 -29.17 -6.72 -17.57
C VAL A 24 -28.45 -5.52 -18.12
N VAL A 25 -28.43 -4.43 -17.36
CA VAL A 25 -27.54 -3.31 -17.60
C VAL A 25 -26.16 -3.89 -17.34
N GLU A 26 -25.44 -4.23 -18.42
CA GLU A 26 -24.01 -4.47 -18.35
C GLU A 26 -23.41 -3.14 -17.91
N GLU A 27 -23.17 -2.99 -16.60
CA GLU A 27 -22.35 -1.88 -16.11
C GLU A 27 -20.95 -2.11 -16.67
N GLU A 28 -20.58 -1.24 -17.61
CA GLU A 28 -19.26 -1.23 -18.22
C GLU A 28 -18.26 -0.91 -17.12
N PHE A 29 -17.40 -1.89 -16.79
CA PHE A 29 -16.34 -1.68 -15.83
C PHE A 29 -15.41 -0.57 -16.31
N ASP A 30 -15.18 0.44 -15.48
CA ASP A 30 -14.24 1.50 -15.80
C ASP A 30 -12.80 1.01 -15.56
N GLU A 31 -12.07 0.75 -16.64
CA GLU A 31 -10.66 0.35 -16.56
C GLU A 31 -9.80 1.39 -15.84
N SER A 32 -10.20 2.66 -15.82
CA SER A 32 -9.46 3.72 -15.14
C SER A 32 -9.47 3.57 -13.62
N ASP A 33 -10.52 2.99 -13.03
CA ASP A 33 -10.59 2.71 -11.60
C ASP A 33 -9.56 1.65 -11.18
N LEU A 34 -9.43 0.59 -11.98
CA LEU A 34 -8.42 -0.45 -11.74
C LEU A 34 -7.02 0.12 -11.84
N VAL A 35 -6.77 0.97 -12.84
CA VAL A 35 -5.47 1.64 -13.01
C VAL A 35 -5.17 2.55 -11.83
N ALA A 36 -6.15 3.32 -11.34
CA ALA A 36 -5.97 4.19 -10.18
C ALA A 36 -5.59 3.40 -8.91
N VAL A 37 -6.23 2.24 -8.68
CA VAL A 37 -5.87 1.36 -7.56
C VAL A 37 -4.50 0.71 -7.76
N ASP A 38 -4.17 0.27 -8.99
CA ASP A 38 -2.87 -0.33 -9.33
C ASP A 38 -1.72 0.64 -9.08
N GLU A 39 -1.85 1.87 -9.59
CA GLU A 39 -0.83 2.91 -9.44
C GLU A 39 -0.69 3.35 -7.98
N TYR A 40 -1.80 3.54 -7.26
CA TYR A 40 -1.75 3.88 -5.83
C TYR A 40 -1.01 2.82 -5.02
N ILE A 41 -1.32 1.53 -5.25
CA ILE A 41 -0.63 0.44 -4.57
C ILE A 41 0.85 0.41 -4.99
N GLU A 42 1.19 0.50 -6.27
CA GLU A 42 2.59 0.47 -6.75
C GLU A 42 3.40 1.60 -6.11
N GLU A 43 2.94 2.85 -6.18
CA GLU A 43 3.63 4.03 -5.68
C GLU A 43 3.76 4.03 -4.15
N MET A 44 2.66 3.81 -3.42
CA MET A 44 2.70 3.81 -1.96
C MET A 44 3.61 2.72 -1.41
N THR A 45 3.57 1.51 -1.99
CA THR A 45 4.43 0.42 -1.54
C THR A 45 5.90 0.60 -1.93
N GLU A 46 6.20 1.31 -3.03
CA GLU A 46 7.57 1.70 -3.37
C GLU A 46 8.11 2.68 -2.33
N GLU A 47 7.31 3.69 -1.97
CA GLU A 47 7.68 4.67 -0.97
C GLU A 47 7.90 4.04 0.41
N LEU A 48 7.00 3.15 0.85
CA LEU A 48 7.15 2.45 2.13
C LEU A 48 8.44 1.60 2.20
N LEU A 49 8.87 1.01 1.08
CA LEU A 49 10.13 0.28 1.02
C LEU A 49 11.34 1.22 1.04
N ASP A 50 11.24 2.39 0.40
CA ASP A 50 12.32 3.38 0.35
C ASP A 50 12.61 4.01 1.71
N ILE A 51 11.67 3.97 2.66
CA ILE A 51 11.86 4.44 4.05
C ILE A 51 12.67 3.43 4.88
N LYS A 52 12.68 2.15 4.51
CA LYS A 52 13.36 1.07 5.27
C LYS A 52 14.83 1.38 5.60
N PRO A 53 15.69 1.82 4.66
CA PRO A 53 17.09 2.14 4.94
C PRO A 53 17.25 3.32 5.90
N ASP A 54 16.32 4.29 5.86
CA ASP A 54 16.31 5.37 6.83
C ASP A 54 16.04 4.77 8.20
N LEU A 55 14.90 4.10 8.42
CA LEU A 55 14.52 3.53 9.73
C LEU A 55 15.61 2.64 10.37
N GLN A 56 16.42 1.92 9.57
CA GLN A 56 17.54 1.13 10.07
C GLN A 56 18.55 1.93 10.91
N GLY A 57 18.67 3.24 10.66
CA GLY A 57 19.51 4.15 11.43
C GLY A 57 19.11 4.30 12.90
N TRP A 58 17.92 3.82 13.29
CA TRP A 58 17.37 3.93 14.64
C TRP A 58 17.32 2.60 15.41
N ILE A 59 17.90 1.54 14.85
CA ILE A 59 18.08 0.26 15.54
C ILE A 59 19.33 0.32 16.44
N ARG A 60 19.17 0.03 17.73
CA ARG A 60 20.29 -0.13 18.67
C ARG A 60 21.01 -1.47 18.47
N GLU A 61 22.33 -1.42 18.32
CA GLU A 61 23.16 -2.62 18.41
C GLU A 61 23.39 -3.02 19.89
N PRO A 62 23.43 -4.32 20.24
CA PRO A 62 23.49 -4.83 21.63
C PRO A 62 24.69 -4.41 22.49
N TYR A 63 25.60 -3.57 21.99
CA TYR A 63 26.84 -3.17 22.69
C TYR A 63 27.12 -1.65 22.67
N GLN A 64 26.14 -0.82 22.30
CA GLN A 64 26.28 0.64 22.25
C GLN A 64 25.67 1.32 23.49
N GLU A 65 26.10 0.93 24.70
CA GLU A 65 25.53 1.42 25.97
C GLU A 65 25.89 2.88 26.32
N ASP A 66 26.91 3.48 25.69
CA ASP A 66 27.54 4.74 26.15
C ASP A 66 27.59 5.91 25.14
N LEU A 67 26.98 5.80 23.95
CA LEU A 67 26.96 6.91 23.00
C LEU A 67 25.68 7.75 23.16
N PRO A 68 25.77 9.09 23.34
CA PRO A 68 24.59 9.93 23.23
C PRO A 68 24.07 9.87 21.79
N LEU A 69 22.91 9.23 21.62
CA LEU A 69 22.21 8.96 20.35
C LEU A 69 21.55 10.22 19.76
N ARG A 70 22.26 11.35 19.74
CA ARG A 70 21.82 12.47 18.93
C ARG A 70 22.10 12.12 17.47
N TYR A 71 21.13 11.48 16.84
CA TYR A 71 21.08 11.41 15.40
C TYR A 71 20.84 12.82 14.86
N ASP A 72 21.57 13.15 13.79
CA ASP A 72 21.61 14.48 13.19
C ASP A 72 20.20 14.96 12.86
N GLU A 73 19.87 16.23 13.16
CA GLU A 73 18.58 16.85 12.81
C GLU A 73 18.25 16.64 11.32
N GLU A 74 19.28 16.52 10.49
CA GLU A 74 19.21 16.15 9.08
C GLU A 74 18.47 14.82 8.82
N ARG A 75 18.75 13.76 9.59
CA ARG A 75 18.11 12.44 9.40
C ARG A 75 16.65 12.43 9.81
N ILE A 76 16.32 13.14 10.89
CA ILE A 76 14.92 13.35 11.29
C ILE A 76 14.22 14.17 10.20
N GLY A 77 14.92 15.12 9.58
CA GLY A 77 14.45 15.84 8.39
C GLY A 77 14.09 14.90 7.24
N TRP A 78 14.95 13.95 6.90
CA TRP A 78 14.66 12.98 5.83
C TRP A 78 13.41 12.13 6.15
N LEU A 79 13.26 11.63 7.37
CA LEU A 79 12.05 10.90 7.76
C LEU A 79 10.77 11.75 7.63
N LYS A 80 10.85 13.06 7.89
CA LYS A 80 9.73 13.97 7.68
C LYS A 80 9.40 14.16 6.21
N GLU A 81 10.41 14.36 5.37
CA GLU A 81 10.22 14.45 3.91
C GLU A 81 9.55 13.19 3.37
N GLN A 82 9.94 12.01 3.88
CA GLN A 82 9.31 10.74 3.55
C GLN A 82 7.85 10.67 4.02
N GLN A 83 7.55 11.10 5.25
CA GLN A 83 6.19 11.16 5.76
C GLN A 83 5.30 12.10 4.94
N GLU A 84 5.83 13.27 4.56
CA GLU A 84 5.15 14.21 3.67
C GLU A 84 4.87 13.57 2.30
N ARG A 85 5.83 12.82 1.75
CA ARG A 85 5.68 12.11 0.48
C ARG A 85 4.60 11.02 0.52
N LEU A 86 4.52 10.25 1.60
CA LEU A 86 3.41 9.30 1.82
C LEU A 86 2.05 10.03 1.82
N ALA A 87 1.96 11.17 2.51
CA ALA A 87 0.74 11.96 2.55
C ALA A 87 0.40 12.58 1.19
N GLU A 88 1.40 12.97 0.39
CA GLU A 88 1.22 13.46 -0.98
C GLU A 88 0.65 12.38 -1.89
N ILE A 89 1.20 11.16 -1.85
CA ILE A 89 0.68 10.01 -2.63
C ILE A 89 -0.76 9.72 -2.23
N GLU A 90 -1.05 9.64 -0.93
CA GLU A 90 -2.42 9.43 -0.45
C GLU A 90 -3.37 10.52 -0.96
N ASN A 91 -2.98 11.79 -0.86
CA ASN A 91 -3.82 12.88 -1.33
C ASN A 91 -4.03 12.86 -2.85
N LEU A 92 -2.99 12.54 -3.62
CA LEU A 92 -3.05 12.48 -5.08
C LEU A 92 -4.10 11.47 -5.54
N TYR A 93 -4.10 10.28 -4.95
CA TYR A 93 -5.01 9.22 -5.33
C TYR A 93 -6.36 9.36 -4.63
N ARG A 94 -6.42 9.43 -3.29
CA ARG A 94 -7.67 9.38 -2.51
C ARG A 94 -8.53 10.64 -2.58
N GLN A 95 -7.99 11.80 -2.96
CA GLN A 95 -8.79 13.02 -3.19
C GLN A 95 -9.17 13.23 -4.67
N GLY A 96 -8.71 12.35 -5.56
CA GLY A 96 -9.07 12.33 -6.98
C GLY A 96 -10.30 11.47 -7.26
N ASP A 97 -10.38 10.97 -8.49
CA ASP A 97 -11.41 10.02 -8.94
C ASP A 97 -11.06 8.58 -8.51
N PHE A 98 -10.82 8.37 -7.21
CA PHE A 98 -10.54 7.03 -6.69
C PHE A 98 -11.85 6.26 -6.48
N PRO A 99 -11.93 4.98 -6.89
CA PRO A 99 -13.15 4.20 -6.71
C PRO A 99 -13.48 4.02 -5.23
N THR A 100 -14.77 4.11 -4.93
CA THR A 100 -15.32 3.89 -3.59
C THR A 100 -15.22 2.42 -3.18
N GLU A 101 -15.31 2.15 -1.88
CA GLU A 101 -15.31 0.77 -1.39
C GLU A 101 -16.48 -0.07 -1.94
N GLU A 102 -17.63 0.56 -2.21
CA GLU A 102 -18.80 -0.11 -2.80
C GLU A 102 -18.50 -0.52 -4.26
N GLU A 103 -17.92 0.38 -5.04
CA GLU A 103 -17.45 0.11 -6.40
C GLU A 103 -16.42 -1.01 -6.39
N ILE A 104 -15.36 -0.90 -5.58
CA ILE A 104 -14.31 -1.93 -5.50
C ILE A 104 -14.92 -3.28 -5.08
N THR A 105 -15.82 -3.33 -4.08
CA THR A 105 -16.41 -4.59 -3.60
C THR A 105 -17.14 -5.35 -4.70
N SER A 106 -17.71 -4.64 -5.67
CA SER A 106 -18.44 -5.22 -6.80
C SER A 106 -17.53 -5.87 -7.87
N TRP A 107 -16.21 -5.66 -7.79
CA TRP A 107 -15.28 -6.11 -8.81
C TRP A 107 -15.16 -7.63 -8.83
N GLU A 108 -15.44 -8.19 -10.00
CA GLU A 108 -15.07 -9.56 -10.40
C GLU A 108 -14.47 -9.47 -11.81
N VAL A 109 -13.17 -9.13 -11.87
CA VAL A 109 -12.51 -8.74 -13.13
C VAL A 109 -11.42 -9.73 -13.48
N VAL A 110 -11.39 -10.16 -14.73
CA VAL A 110 -10.28 -10.97 -15.25
C VAL A 110 -9.14 -10.05 -15.66
N VAL A 111 -8.00 -10.18 -14.96
CA VAL A 111 -6.79 -9.41 -15.23
C VAL A 111 -5.81 -10.26 -16.02
N VAL A 112 -5.27 -9.70 -17.10
CA VAL A 112 -4.27 -10.36 -17.96
C VAL A 112 -2.98 -9.55 -17.95
N ARG A 113 -1.88 -10.16 -17.49
CA ARG A 113 -0.55 -9.54 -17.47
C ARG A 113 0.49 -10.50 -18.05
N GLY A 114 0.91 -10.22 -19.29
CA GLY A 114 1.82 -11.11 -20.02
C GLY A 114 1.15 -12.44 -20.39
N GLU A 115 1.67 -13.55 -19.90
CA GLU A 115 1.10 -14.90 -20.11
C GLU A 115 0.23 -15.38 -18.93
N LYS A 116 0.03 -14.53 -17.92
CA LYS A 116 -0.76 -14.85 -16.74
C LYS A 116 -2.12 -14.18 -16.81
N GLU A 117 -3.12 -14.90 -16.33
CA GLU A 117 -4.50 -14.48 -16.21
C GLU A 117 -5.04 -14.95 -14.87
N TRP A 118 -5.75 -14.08 -14.16
CA TRP A 118 -6.42 -14.44 -12.91
C TRP A 118 -7.69 -13.61 -12.72
N LEU A 119 -8.61 -14.12 -11.90
CA LEU A 119 -9.76 -13.37 -11.41
C LEU A 119 -9.29 -12.50 -10.24
N LEU A 120 -9.52 -11.20 -10.36
CA LEU A 120 -9.35 -10.22 -9.30
C LEU A 120 -10.71 -9.98 -8.64
N GLU A 121 -10.78 -10.32 -7.35
CA GLU A 121 -11.97 -10.11 -6.53
C GLU A 121 -11.82 -8.82 -5.74
N GLY A 122 -12.83 -7.95 -5.82
CA GLY A 122 -12.88 -6.67 -5.13
C GLY A 122 -12.59 -6.72 -3.63
N ARG A 123 -13.06 -7.79 -2.97
CA ARG A 123 -12.80 -8.01 -1.54
C ARG A 123 -11.33 -8.27 -1.24
N GLU A 124 -10.61 -8.95 -2.12
CA GLU A 124 -9.16 -9.15 -1.97
C GLU A 124 -8.42 -7.81 -2.15
N VAL A 125 -8.87 -6.99 -3.11
CA VAL A 125 -8.34 -5.63 -3.32
C VAL A 125 -8.55 -4.75 -2.09
N LEU A 126 -9.74 -4.73 -1.52
CA LEU A 126 -10.01 -3.99 -0.28
C LEU A 126 -9.16 -4.48 0.89
N GLY A 127 -8.96 -5.80 1.01
CA GLY A 127 -8.06 -6.35 2.02
C GLY A 127 -6.62 -5.89 1.85
N ALA A 128 -6.13 -5.79 0.60
CA ALA A 128 -4.81 -5.24 0.30
C ALA A 128 -4.71 -3.74 0.63
N LEU A 129 -5.75 -2.96 0.33
CA LEU A 129 -5.80 -1.53 0.65
C LEU A 129 -5.82 -1.25 2.15
N ASP A 130 -6.58 -2.04 2.92
CA ASP A 130 -6.62 -1.97 4.39
C ASP A 130 -5.25 -2.30 5.00
N LYS A 131 -4.60 -3.37 4.52
CA LYS A 131 -3.23 -3.70 4.92
C LYS A 131 -2.23 -2.59 4.60
N LEU A 132 -2.34 -2.01 3.41
CA LEU A 132 -1.48 -0.91 2.98
C LEU A 132 -1.65 0.32 3.88
N GLU A 133 -2.89 0.64 4.25
CA GLU A 133 -3.20 1.74 5.18
C GLU A 133 -2.63 1.47 6.57
N GLN A 134 -2.82 0.26 7.12
CA GLN A 134 -2.24 -0.12 8.41
C GLN A 134 -0.71 -0.07 8.38
N LEU A 135 -0.07 -0.49 7.30
CA LEU A 135 1.39 -0.43 7.16
C LEU A 135 1.88 1.02 7.10
N LYS A 136 1.19 1.90 6.35
CA LYS A 136 1.45 3.34 6.30
C LYS A 136 1.31 3.99 7.69
N GLU A 137 0.27 3.63 8.44
CA GLU A 137 0.06 4.11 9.81
C GLU A 137 1.19 3.67 10.75
N LYS A 138 1.61 2.41 10.69
CA LYS A 138 2.76 1.90 11.48
C LYS A 138 4.03 2.69 11.17
N VAL A 139 4.34 2.91 9.89
CA VAL A 139 5.51 3.70 9.47
C VAL A 139 5.42 5.14 9.96
N SER A 140 4.28 5.78 9.77
CA SER A 140 4.04 7.16 10.24
C SER A 140 4.18 7.27 11.75
N GLY A 141 3.65 6.30 12.51
CA GLY A 141 3.78 6.25 13.96
C GLY A 141 5.22 6.05 14.43
N ALA A 142 6.01 5.23 13.73
CA ALA A 142 7.44 5.07 14.02
C ALA A 142 8.21 6.39 13.78
N ILE A 143 7.91 7.11 12.69
CA ILE A 143 8.51 8.41 12.39
C ILE A 143 8.13 9.45 13.46
N GLU A 144 6.86 9.54 13.85
CA GLU A 144 6.39 10.46 14.89
C GLU A 144 7.03 10.15 16.25
N MET A 145 7.21 8.88 16.59
CA MET A 145 7.91 8.44 17.80
C MET A 145 9.38 8.89 17.79
N ILE A 146 10.07 8.71 16.66
CA ILE A 146 11.45 9.16 16.46
C ILE A 146 11.54 10.69 16.58
N GLU A 147 10.62 11.43 15.99
CA GLU A 147 10.60 12.89 16.08
C GLU A 147 10.36 13.36 17.53
N THR A 148 9.34 12.83 18.18
CA THR A 148 8.92 13.26 19.52
C THR A 148 9.99 12.96 20.58
N SER A 149 10.77 11.90 20.37
CA SER A 149 11.92 11.55 21.20
C SER A 149 13.18 12.36 20.86
N GLY A 150 13.15 13.22 19.84
CA GLY A 150 14.32 13.94 19.35
C GLY A 150 15.41 13.00 18.80
N GLY A 151 15.01 11.84 18.27
CA GLY A 151 15.90 10.78 17.80
C GLY A 151 16.46 9.87 18.90
N GLU A 152 16.14 10.12 20.17
CA GLU A 152 16.66 9.34 21.30
C GLU A 152 15.69 8.21 21.70
N LEU A 153 15.74 7.09 20.96
CA LEU A 153 14.93 5.91 21.27
C LEU A 153 15.47 5.11 22.46
N ASN A 154 14.57 4.61 23.30
CA ASN A 154 14.88 3.57 24.29
C ASN A 154 14.93 2.17 23.62
N MET A 155 15.20 1.12 24.40
CA MET A 155 15.32 -0.24 23.84
C MET A 155 14.01 -0.76 23.25
N GLU A 156 12.90 -0.59 23.95
CA GLU A 156 11.56 -1.03 23.51
C GLU A 156 11.16 -0.34 22.21
N GLN A 157 11.34 0.98 22.14
CA GLN A 157 11.10 1.77 20.92
C GLN A 157 11.99 1.33 19.74
N SER A 158 13.25 1.01 20.02
CA SER A 158 14.16 0.48 18.99
C SER A 158 13.75 -0.92 18.53
N GLU A 159 13.22 -1.76 19.41
CA GLU A 159 12.70 -3.09 19.07
C GLU A 159 11.43 -2.97 18.22
N GLU A 160 10.56 -2.00 18.51
CA GLU A 160 9.38 -1.69 17.69
C GLU A 160 9.77 -1.28 16.26
N VAL A 161 10.76 -0.39 16.11
CA VAL A 161 11.28 0.00 14.77
C VAL A 161 11.90 -1.20 14.04
N MET A 162 12.64 -2.05 14.75
CA MET A 162 13.21 -3.27 14.17
C MET A 162 12.13 -4.21 13.66
N ALA A 163 11.10 -4.48 14.46
CA ALA A 163 9.98 -5.33 14.07
C ALA A 163 9.26 -4.80 12.83
N LEU A 164 9.01 -3.49 12.77
CA LEU A 164 8.43 -2.84 11.60
C LEU A 164 9.29 -3.03 10.34
N ILE A 165 10.61 -2.85 10.44
CA ILE A 165 11.55 -3.05 9.32
C ILE A 165 11.52 -4.48 8.80
N ASP A 166 11.39 -5.46 9.69
CA ASP A 166 11.31 -6.88 9.35
C ASP A 166 9.96 -7.23 8.69
N GLU A 167 8.88 -6.53 9.06
CA GLU A 167 7.53 -6.70 8.49
C GLU A 167 7.34 -6.00 7.13
N LEU A 168 8.03 -4.89 6.87
CA LEU A 168 7.78 -4.01 5.71
C LEU A 168 7.78 -4.77 4.37
N GLU A 169 8.84 -5.53 4.10
CA GLU A 169 9.02 -6.19 2.81
C GLU A 169 8.04 -7.36 2.60
N PRO A 170 7.86 -8.28 3.58
CA PRO A 170 6.81 -9.31 3.50
C PRO A 170 5.39 -8.75 3.31
N GLU A 171 5.01 -7.71 4.05
CA GLU A 171 3.67 -7.11 3.95
C GLU A 171 3.47 -6.43 2.59
N VAL A 172 4.46 -5.69 2.10
CA VAL A 172 4.44 -5.09 0.75
C VAL A 172 4.32 -6.16 -0.34
N GLU A 173 5.06 -7.26 -0.24
CA GLU A 173 4.96 -8.37 -1.18
C GLU A 173 3.56 -8.98 -1.18
N GLU A 174 2.94 -9.15 -0.01
CA GLU A 174 1.58 -9.68 0.11
C GLU A 174 0.54 -8.74 -0.50
N ILE A 175 0.62 -7.43 -0.21
CA ILE A 175 -0.25 -6.40 -0.79
C ILE A 175 -0.15 -6.43 -2.33
N ARG A 176 1.08 -6.40 -2.85
CA ARG A 176 1.37 -6.42 -4.28
C ARG A 176 0.89 -7.70 -4.97
N ALA A 177 0.93 -8.84 -4.28
CA ALA A 177 0.53 -10.14 -4.86
C ALA A 177 -0.95 -10.20 -5.26
N VAL A 178 -1.83 -9.34 -4.70
CA VAL A 178 -3.23 -9.26 -5.11
C VAL A 178 -3.36 -8.77 -6.55
N LEU A 179 -2.56 -7.78 -6.95
CA LEU A 179 -2.58 -7.17 -8.28
C LEU A 179 -1.54 -7.74 -9.25
N PHE A 180 -0.54 -8.49 -8.77
CA PHE A 180 0.61 -8.92 -9.57
C PHE A 180 0.92 -10.42 -9.50
N ARG A 181 -0.11 -11.28 -9.56
CA ARG A 181 0.03 -12.75 -9.45
C ARG A 181 0.98 -13.40 -10.45
#